data_AF-A0A0S8GB99-F1
#
_entry.id   AF-A0A0S8GB99-F1
#
_cell.length_a   1.000
_cell.length_b   1.000
_cell.length_c   1.000
_cell.angle_alpha   90.00
_cell.angle_beta   90.00
_cell.angle_gamma   90.00
#
_symmetry.space_group_name_H-M   'P 1'
#
loop_
_entity.id
_entity.type
_entity.pdbx_description
1 polymer ?
#
loop_
_entity_poly.entity_id
_entity_poly.type
_entity_poly.pdbx_seq_one_letter_code
_entity_poly.pdbx_strand_id
1 'polypeptide(L)'
;AVGSGTVAVGDCFTIAGVYALHHITKQSTGQLKTFRIVEIVSGGGGSGTVKISPAIVSAQGGSDAEEQYKNVDATPANGAAITFLNTVTAPVNCFWHRDAIELLPASLAIPTDAGAAIMRATTDQGVEVVMQKQFDINTQKTKYRWDVLYGVVCCNPEMAGIMLFSQT
;
A
#
# COMPACT_ATOMS: atom_id res chain seq x y z
N ALA A 1 -25.38 1.02 -7.24
CA ALA A 1 -24.99 -0.27 -6.68
C ALA A 1 -23.99 -0.91 -7.64
N VAL A 2 -22.80 -1.27 -7.16
CA VAL A 2 -21.83 -2.00 -7.97
C VAL A 2 -22.33 -3.45 -8.02
N GLY A 3 -22.78 -3.90 -9.19
CA GLY A 3 -23.33 -5.25 -9.39
C GLY A 3 -22.31 -6.33 -9.02
N SER A 4 -22.80 -7.39 -8.38
CA SER A 4 -22.04 -8.40 -7.64
C SER A 4 -20.86 -9.01 -8.41
N GLY A 5 -19.64 -8.66 -7.99
CA GLY A 5 -18.39 -9.30 -8.38
C GLY A 5 -17.41 -8.35 -9.07
N THR A 6 -16.44 -7.73 -8.39
CA THR A 6 -15.86 -8.08 -7.09
C THR A 6 -14.95 -6.93 -6.68
N VAL A 7 -15.47 -5.85 -6.10
CA VAL A 7 -14.59 -4.78 -5.59
C VAL A 7 -13.57 -5.42 -4.66
N ALA A 8 -12.29 -5.28 -4.97
CA ALA A 8 -11.18 -5.96 -4.32
C ALA A 8 -10.20 -4.95 -3.75
N VAL A 9 -9.46 -5.39 -2.73
CA VAL A 9 -8.28 -4.63 -2.26
C VAL A 9 -7.28 -4.54 -3.40
N GLY A 10 -6.83 -3.33 -3.71
CA GLY A 10 -5.94 -3.03 -4.83
C GLY A 10 -6.63 -2.40 -6.04
N ASP A 11 -7.96 -2.43 -6.12
CA ASP A 11 -8.70 -1.78 -7.20
C ASP A 11 -8.43 -0.28 -7.24
N CYS A 12 -8.24 0.26 -8.44
CA CYS A 12 -8.03 1.67 -8.69
C CYS A 12 -9.21 2.28 -9.42
N PHE A 13 -9.64 3.46 -9.00
CA PHE A 13 -10.83 4.11 -9.52
C PHE A 13 -10.73 5.64 -9.46
N THR A 14 -11.59 6.31 -10.22
CA THR A 14 -11.83 7.75 -10.16
C THR A 14 -13.28 8.04 -9.82
N ILE A 15 -13.54 9.21 -9.23
CA ILE A 15 -14.88 9.68 -8.92
C ILE A 15 -15.21 10.86 -9.84
N ALA A 16 -16.36 10.82 -10.50
CA ALA A 16 -16.80 11.90 -11.38
C ALA A 16 -16.88 13.25 -10.62
N GLY A 17 -16.24 14.28 -11.17
CA GLY A 17 -16.23 15.63 -10.59
C GLY A 17 -15.24 15.84 -9.45
N VAL A 18 -14.33 14.89 -9.19
CA VAL A 18 -13.29 15.00 -8.17
C VAL A 18 -11.92 15.05 -8.86
N TYR A 19 -11.38 16.25 -9.02
CA TYR A 19 -10.11 16.48 -9.73
C TYR A 19 -8.94 16.59 -8.77
N ALA A 20 -7.78 16.12 -9.20
CA ALA A 20 -6.54 16.26 -8.44
C ALA A 20 -6.07 17.72 -8.45
N LEU A 21 -5.62 18.20 -7.29
CA LEU A 21 -5.00 19.51 -7.15
C LEU A 21 -3.48 19.42 -7.19
N HIS A 22 -2.84 20.50 -7.64
CA HIS A 22 -1.41 20.69 -7.48
C HIS A 22 -1.06 20.88 -5.99
N HIS A 23 -0.16 20.06 -5.44
CA HIS A 23 0.11 20.01 -3.99
C HIS A 23 0.55 21.35 -3.37
N ILE A 24 1.24 22.23 -4.13
CA ILE A 24 1.69 23.56 -3.66
C ILE A 24 0.65 24.65 -3.97
N THR A 25 0.41 24.96 -5.25
CA THR A 25 -0.46 26.06 -5.68
C THR A 25 -1.96 25.83 -5.44
N LYS A 26 -2.34 24.59 -5.15
CA LYS A 26 -3.73 24.16 -4.93
C LYS A 26 -4.68 24.44 -6.10
N GLN A 27 -4.13 24.64 -7.30
CA GLN A 27 -4.90 24.76 -8.54
C GLN A 27 -5.27 23.38 -9.05
N SER A 28 -6.42 23.28 -9.72
CA SER A 28 -6.84 22.02 -10.34
C SER A 28 -5.92 21.66 -11.49
N THR A 29 -5.54 20.38 -11.55
CA THR A 29 -4.74 19.82 -12.65
C THR A 29 -5.59 19.50 -13.88
N GLY A 30 -6.92 19.55 -13.75
CA GLY A 30 -7.87 19.13 -14.80
C GLY A 30 -7.97 17.61 -14.98
N GLN A 31 -7.20 16.82 -14.22
CA GLN A 31 -7.27 15.36 -14.23
C GLN A 31 -8.07 14.84 -13.04
N LEU A 32 -8.89 13.81 -13.25
CA LEU A 32 -9.61 13.17 -12.14
C LEU A 32 -8.61 12.55 -11.17
N LYS A 33 -8.86 12.68 -9.86
CA LYS A 33 -7.99 12.08 -8.86
C LYS A 33 -8.23 10.57 -8.84
N THR A 34 -7.14 9.81 -8.86
CA THR A 34 -7.15 8.35 -8.76
C THR A 34 -7.03 7.92 -7.30
N PHE A 35 -7.82 6.94 -6.92
CA PHE A 35 -7.83 6.34 -5.59
C PHE A 35 -7.64 4.84 -5.70
N ARG A 36 -7.10 4.24 -4.64
CA ARG A 36 -6.95 2.80 -4.49
C ARG A 36 -7.66 2.30 -3.24
N ILE A 37 -8.30 1.15 -3.34
CA ILE A 37 -8.90 0.46 -2.19
C ILE A 37 -7.80 -0.27 -1.42
N VAL A 38 -7.65 0.02 -0.14
CA VAL A 38 -6.65 -0.61 0.74
C VAL A 38 -7.25 -1.63 1.69
N GLU A 39 -8.56 -1.54 1.96
CA GLU A 39 -9.26 -2.45 2.86
C GLU A 39 -10.75 -2.47 2.54
N ILE A 40 -11.38 -3.65 2.65
CA ILE A 40 -12.83 -3.80 2.61
C ILE A 40 -13.31 -3.96 4.05
N VAL A 41 -14.02 -2.96 4.58
CA VAL A 41 -14.50 -2.93 5.97
C VAL A 41 -15.80 -3.73 6.10
N SER A 42 -16.69 -3.59 5.12
CA SER A 42 -17.94 -4.34 5.03
C SER A 42 -18.38 -4.45 3.57
N GLY A 43 -19.05 -5.55 3.21
CA GLY A 43 -19.59 -5.69 1.86
C GLY A 43 -20.21 -7.06 1.57
N GLY A 44 -21.45 -7.03 1.09
CA GLY A 44 -22.16 -8.16 0.50
C GLY A 44 -23.36 -7.63 -0.29
N GLY A 45 -23.42 -7.89 -1.60
CA GLY A 45 -24.62 -7.62 -2.40
C GLY A 45 -24.90 -6.15 -2.77
N GLY A 46 -23.89 -5.35 -3.12
CA GLY A 46 -24.09 -4.08 -3.86
C GLY A 46 -23.96 -2.77 -3.05
N SER A 47 -23.70 -2.87 -1.74
CA SER A 47 -23.32 -1.77 -0.84
C SER A 47 -22.23 -2.26 0.12
N GLY A 48 -21.31 -1.37 0.49
CA GLY A 48 -20.19 -1.69 1.38
C GLY A 48 -19.36 -0.46 1.72
N THR A 49 -18.58 -0.58 2.80
CA THR A 49 -17.62 0.44 3.22
C THR A 49 -16.21 -0.04 2.90
N VAL A 50 -15.44 0.81 2.23
CA VAL A 50 -14.04 0.54 1.88
C VAL A 50 -13.15 1.64 2.44
N LYS A 51 -11.91 1.29 2.81
CA LYS A 51 -10.87 2.29 3.06
C LYS A 51 -10.10 2.52 1.76
N ILE A 52 -9.80 3.79 1.49
CA ILE A 52 -9.15 4.22 0.26
C ILE A 52 -7.87 5.00 0.59
N SER A 53 -6.95 5.02 -0.37
CA SER A 53 -5.74 5.85 -0.34
C SER A 53 -5.56 6.55 -1.70
N PRO A 54 -5.17 7.83 -1.72
CA PRO A 54 -5.09 8.75 -0.57
C PRO A 54 -6.48 9.13 -0.04
N ALA A 55 -6.54 9.77 1.14
CA ALA A 55 -7.79 10.31 1.67
C ALA A 55 -8.31 11.46 0.79
N ILE A 56 -9.63 11.67 0.77
CA ILE A 56 -10.27 12.77 0.05
C ILE A 56 -10.26 14.00 0.95
N VAL A 57 -9.47 15.02 0.60
CA VAL A 57 -9.37 16.28 1.34
C VAL A 57 -9.70 17.44 0.40
N SER A 58 -10.90 17.99 0.54
CA SER A 58 -11.46 19.06 -0.30
C SER A 58 -11.52 20.44 0.37
N ALA A 59 -11.16 20.52 1.66
CA ALA A 59 -11.37 21.70 2.50
C ALA A 59 -12.82 22.10 2.77
N GLN A 60 -13.77 21.17 2.64
CA GLN A 60 -15.17 21.45 2.95
C GLN A 60 -15.44 21.76 4.43
N GLY A 61 -14.59 21.28 5.36
CA GLY A 61 -14.74 21.53 6.79
C GLY A 61 -14.40 22.97 7.22
N GLY A 62 -13.77 23.76 6.34
CA GLY A 62 -13.52 25.19 6.55
C GLY A 62 -12.37 25.52 7.51
N SER A 63 -11.53 24.55 7.87
CA SER A 63 -10.34 24.82 8.67
C SER A 63 -9.12 25.17 7.80
N ASP A 64 -8.26 26.07 8.30
CA ASP A 64 -7.01 26.45 7.62
C ASP A 64 -6.15 25.23 7.28
N ALA A 65 -6.12 24.23 8.15
CA ALA A 65 -5.39 22.99 7.93
C ALA A 65 -5.93 22.22 6.71
N GLU A 66 -7.25 22.10 6.56
CA GLU A 66 -7.80 21.40 5.40
C GLU A 66 -7.56 22.17 4.10
N GLU A 67 -7.54 23.52 4.12
CA GLU A 67 -7.17 24.32 2.95
C GLU A 67 -5.70 24.11 2.55
N GLN A 68 -4.81 23.97 3.54
CA GLN A 68 -3.39 23.71 3.32
C GLN A 68 -3.11 22.28 2.87
N TYR A 69 -3.88 21.30 3.34
CA TYR A 69 -3.71 19.88 3.00
C TYR A 69 -4.63 19.38 1.89
N LYS A 70 -5.48 20.23 1.30
CA LYS A 70 -6.37 19.80 0.23
C LYS A 70 -5.63 19.19 -0.95
N ASN A 71 -6.18 18.08 -1.43
CA ASN A 71 -5.63 17.25 -2.50
C ASN A 71 -6.66 16.98 -3.61
N VAL A 72 -7.94 17.32 -3.39
CA VAL A 72 -9.03 17.36 -4.38
C VAL A 72 -9.68 18.73 -4.41
N ASP A 73 -10.29 19.09 -5.53
CA ASP A 73 -10.99 20.36 -5.72
C ASP A 73 -12.40 20.38 -5.11
N ALA A 74 -13.07 19.22 -5.04
CA ALA A 74 -14.42 19.10 -4.53
C ALA A 74 -14.65 17.79 -3.77
N THR A 75 -15.59 17.81 -2.82
CA THR A 75 -16.11 16.60 -2.19
C THR A 75 -17.01 15.85 -3.17
N PRO A 76 -16.94 14.50 -3.24
CA PRO A 76 -17.86 13.70 -4.02
C PRO A 76 -19.32 14.06 -3.75
N ALA A 77 -20.09 14.32 -4.82
CA ALA A 77 -21.54 14.49 -4.70
C ALA A 77 -22.22 13.17 -4.31
N ASN A 78 -23.39 13.25 -3.67
CA ASN A 78 -24.18 12.05 -3.39
C ASN A 78 -24.56 11.36 -4.71
N GLY A 79 -24.24 10.07 -4.84
CA GLY A 79 -24.45 9.31 -6.07
C GLY A 79 -23.46 9.61 -7.20
N ALA A 80 -22.33 10.28 -6.93
CA ALA A 80 -21.27 10.49 -7.91
C ALA A 80 -20.80 9.14 -8.50
N ALA A 81 -20.65 9.11 -9.83
CA ALA A 81 -20.26 7.90 -10.55
C ALA A 81 -18.80 7.52 -10.23
N ILE A 82 -18.57 6.25 -9.91
CA ILE A 82 -17.25 5.66 -9.70
C ILE A 82 -16.88 4.89 -10.96
N THR A 83 -15.70 5.15 -11.52
CA THR A 83 -15.16 4.45 -12.69
C THR A 83 -13.89 3.71 -12.28
N PHE A 84 -13.90 2.38 -12.41
CA PHE A 84 -12.71 1.56 -12.17
C PHE A 84 -11.77 1.62 -13.38
N LEU A 85 -10.47 1.70 -13.10
CA LEU A 85 -9.42 1.82 -14.11
C LEU A 85 -8.77 0.47 -14.46
N ASN A 86 -8.87 -0.52 -13.56
CA ASN A 86 -8.28 -1.85 -13.72
C ASN A 86 -9.34 -2.88 -14.14
N THR A 87 -9.81 -2.79 -15.39
CA THR A 87 -10.90 -3.64 -15.90
C THR A 87 -10.43 -4.99 -16.43
N VAL A 88 -9.15 -5.11 -16.82
CA VAL A 88 -8.58 -6.32 -17.41
C VAL A 88 -7.28 -6.68 -16.69
N THR A 89 -7.06 -7.98 -16.46
CA THR A 89 -5.79 -8.48 -15.91
C THR A 89 -4.64 -8.15 -16.86
N ALA A 90 -3.69 -7.33 -16.40
CA ALA A 90 -2.54 -6.89 -17.16
C ALA A 90 -1.27 -6.86 -16.28
N PRO A 91 -0.07 -7.04 -16.87
CA PRO A 91 1.17 -6.77 -16.16
C PRO A 91 1.26 -5.29 -15.76
N VAL A 92 1.86 -5.04 -14.60
CA VAL A 92 1.99 -3.69 -14.02
C VAL A 92 3.42 -3.20 -14.11
N ASN A 93 3.58 -1.93 -14.49
CA ASN A 93 4.86 -1.23 -14.35
C ASN A 93 4.77 -0.29 -13.15
N CYS A 94 5.55 -0.56 -12.10
CA CYS A 94 5.61 0.30 -10.92
C CYS A 94 6.60 1.46 -11.12
N PHE A 95 6.26 2.62 -10.57
CA PHE A 95 7.12 3.79 -10.51
C PHE A 95 6.91 4.51 -9.18
N TRP A 96 7.96 5.08 -8.61
CA TRP A 96 7.88 5.82 -7.35
C TRP A 96 9.03 6.80 -7.22
N HIS A 97 8.84 7.84 -6.41
CA HIS A 97 9.94 8.67 -5.93
C HIS A 97 10.77 7.91 -4.90
N ARG A 98 12.10 8.13 -4.86
CA ARG A 98 13.03 7.38 -4.01
C ARG A 98 12.56 7.23 -2.56
N ASP A 99 12.07 8.32 -1.99
CA ASP A 99 11.69 8.41 -0.57
C ASP A 99 10.25 7.91 -0.29
N ALA A 100 9.53 7.42 -1.30
CA ALA A 100 8.15 6.97 -1.14
C ALA A 100 8.03 5.58 -0.51
N ILE A 101 9.06 4.74 -0.64
CA ILE A 101 9.09 3.36 -0.14
C ILE A 101 10.39 3.15 0.63
N GLU A 102 10.27 2.71 1.87
CA GLU A 102 11.41 2.42 2.75
C GLU A 102 11.41 0.95 3.17
N LEU A 103 12.62 0.38 3.21
CA LEU A 103 12.88 -0.95 3.75
C LEU A 103 13.46 -0.78 5.15
N LEU A 104 12.79 -1.39 6.14
CA LEU A 104 13.18 -1.34 7.54
C LEU A 104 13.80 -2.70 7.91
N PRO A 105 15.12 -2.86 7.81
CA PRO A 105 15.77 -4.08 8.27
C PRO A 105 15.67 -4.17 9.79
N ALA A 106 15.40 -5.36 10.30
CA ALA A 106 15.42 -5.65 11.72
C ALA A 106 16.36 -6.82 12.00
N SER A 107 17.04 -6.77 13.14
CA SER A 107 17.89 -7.87 13.59
C SER A 107 17.12 -8.78 14.55
N LEU A 108 17.30 -10.09 14.40
CA LEU A 108 16.70 -11.06 15.29
C LEU A 108 17.63 -11.31 16.49
N ALA A 109 17.17 -10.92 17.68
CA ALA A 109 17.84 -11.22 18.94
C ALA A 109 17.60 -12.69 19.30
N ILE A 110 18.63 -13.52 19.15
CA ILE A 110 18.60 -14.94 19.52
C ILE A 110 19.54 -15.16 20.70
N PRO A 111 19.09 -15.80 21.78
CA PRO A 111 19.96 -16.12 22.92
C PRO A 111 21.07 -17.08 22.49
N THR A 112 22.32 -16.71 22.77
CA THR A 112 23.52 -17.48 22.40
C THR A 112 23.69 -18.77 23.21
N ASP A 113 23.05 -18.84 24.39
CA ASP A 113 23.27 -19.92 25.36
C ASP A 113 22.14 -20.98 25.36
N ALA A 114 21.26 -20.95 24.35
CA ALA A 114 20.09 -21.82 24.25
C ALA A 114 20.34 -23.16 23.52
N GLY A 115 21.60 -23.55 23.33
CA GLY A 115 21.97 -24.83 22.70
C GLY A 115 21.83 -24.87 21.17
N ALA A 116 21.71 -23.71 20.52
CA ALA A 116 21.75 -23.57 19.06
C ALA A 116 23.02 -22.81 18.64
N ALA A 117 23.72 -23.31 17.62
CA ALA A 117 24.81 -22.58 16.99
C ALA A 117 24.24 -21.55 16.02
N ILE A 118 24.72 -20.31 16.10
CA ILE A 118 24.18 -19.17 15.35
C ILE A 118 25.24 -18.65 14.37
N MET A 119 24.83 -18.39 13.13
CA MET A 119 25.61 -17.68 12.12
C MET A 119 24.78 -16.50 11.60
N ARG A 120 25.43 -15.38 11.30
CA ARG A 120 24.79 -14.17 10.75
C ARG A 120 25.50 -13.75 9.49
N ALA A 121 24.75 -13.32 8.49
CA ALA A 121 25.26 -12.71 7.27
C ALA A 121 24.33 -11.59 6.81
N THR A 122 24.89 -10.55 6.22
CA THR A 122 24.10 -9.45 5.64
C THR A 122 24.09 -9.61 4.13
N THR A 123 22.91 -9.52 3.53
CA THR A 123 22.76 -9.49 2.07
C THR A 123 23.35 -8.20 1.50
N ASP A 124 23.66 -8.18 0.20
CA ASP A 124 24.12 -6.97 -0.49
C ASP A 124 23.11 -5.80 -0.40
N GLN A 125 21.84 -6.11 -0.13
CA GLN A 125 20.74 -5.17 0.06
C GLN A 125 20.59 -4.67 1.51
N GLY A 126 21.53 -5.04 2.40
CA GLY A 126 21.56 -4.55 3.79
C GLY A 126 20.63 -5.28 4.76
N VAL A 127 19.94 -6.35 4.33
CA VAL A 127 19.08 -7.16 5.20
C VAL A 127 19.88 -8.28 5.86
N GLU A 128 19.76 -8.42 7.18
CA GLU A 128 20.40 -9.49 7.96
C GLU A 128 19.66 -10.82 7.81
N VAL A 129 20.43 -11.88 7.63
CA VAL A 129 19.98 -13.27 7.62
C VAL A 129 20.64 -14.00 8.79
N VAL A 130 19.82 -14.64 9.63
CA VAL A 130 20.30 -15.41 10.78
C VAL A 130 20.05 -16.90 10.54
N MET A 131 21.12 -17.68 10.59
CA MET A 131 21.07 -19.14 10.49
C MET A 131 21.27 -19.76 11.88
N GLN A 132 20.38 -20.67 12.24
CA GLN A 132 20.44 -21.45 13.48
C GLN A 132 20.62 -22.93 13.16
N LYS A 133 21.52 -23.59 13.90
CA LYS A 133 21.75 -25.04 13.83
C LYS A 133 21.59 -25.65 15.22
N GLN A 134 20.73 -26.67 15.33
CA GLN A 134 20.51 -27.39 16.60
C GLN A 134 20.44 -28.90 16.36
N PHE A 135 21.06 -29.69 17.22
CA PHE A 135 20.89 -31.14 17.23
C PHE A 135 19.72 -31.53 18.13
N ASP A 136 18.79 -32.33 17.61
CA ASP A 136 17.64 -32.82 18.34
C ASP A 136 17.98 -34.13 19.06
N ILE A 137 17.96 -34.11 20.40
CA ILE A 137 18.32 -35.25 21.24
C ILE A 137 17.39 -36.46 21.08
N ASN A 138 16.11 -36.24 20.75
CA ASN A 138 15.11 -37.32 20.69
C ASN A 138 15.13 -38.04 19.35
N THR A 139 15.37 -37.29 18.26
CA THR A 139 15.29 -37.82 16.89
C THR A 139 16.64 -38.05 16.23
N GLN A 140 17.73 -37.65 16.90
CA GLN A 140 19.10 -37.67 16.37
C GLN A 140 19.28 -36.92 15.04
N LYS A 141 18.40 -35.94 14.77
CA LYS A 141 18.43 -35.13 13.55
C LYS A 141 19.02 -33.76 13.84
N THR A 142 19.72 -33.20 12.86
CA THR A 142 20.15 -31.80 12.90
C THR A 142 19.10 -30.91 12.24
N LYS A 143 18.60 -29.93 12.97
CA LYS A 143 17.68 -28.88 12.50
C LYS A 143 18.48 -27.67 12.05
N TYR A 144 18.05 -27.11 10.92
CA TYR A 144 18.55 -25.85 10.39
C TYR A 144 17.38 -24.90 10.20
N ARG A 145 17.56 -23.63 10.57
CA ARG A 145 16.56 -22.58 10.40
C ARG A 145 17.24 -21.33 9.89
N TRP A 146 16.61 -20.66 8.93
CA TRP A 146 17.05 -19.39 8.36
C TRP A 146 15.94 -18.38 8.60
N ASP A 147 16.26 -17.28 9.27
CA ASP A 147 15.34 -16.21 9.59
C ASP A 147 15.81 -14.91 8.97
N VAL A 148 14.86 -14.18 8.39
CA VAL A 148 15.05 -12.84 7.82
C VAL A 148 13.90 -11.98 8.33
N LEU A 149 14.21 -10.86 8.98
CA LEU A 149 13.20 -9.94 9.51
C LEU A 149 13.34 -8.58 8.84
N TYR A 150 12.28 -8.17 8.15
CA TYR A 150 12.21 -6.87 7.49
C TYR A 150 10.78 -6.36 7.49
N GLY A 151 10.63 -5.04 7.48
CA GLY A 151 9.38 -4.34 7.21
C GLY A 151 9.49 -3.53 5.92
N VAL A 152 8.38 -3.37 5.22
CA VAL A 152 8.28 -2.44 4.08
C VAL A 152 7.18 -1.43 4.40
N VAL A 153 7.47 -0.15 4.19
CA VAL A 153 6.50 0.92 4.39
C VAL A 153 6.46 1.83 3.17
N CYS A 154 5.25 2.22 2.75
CA CYS A 154 5.05 3.27 1.77
C CYS A 154 4.73 4.57 2.51
N CYS A 155 5.75 5.39 2.76
CA CYS A 155 5.66 6.61 3.54
C CYS A 155 4.79 7.68 2.87
N ASN A 156 4.78 7.72 1.54
CA ASN A 156 3.95 8.64 0.77
C ASN A 156 3.29 7.94 -0.43
N PRO A 157 2.05 7.45 -0.27
CA PRO A 157 1.32 6.77 -1.34
C PRO A 157 1.06 7.63 -2.58
N GLU A 158 1.02 8.97 -2.45
CA GLU A 158 0.79 9.87 -3.58
C GLU A 158 2.03 10.05 -4.47
N MET A 159 3.21 9.61 -4.01
CA MET A 159 4.47 9.61 -4.77
C MET A 159 4.84 8.23 -5.34
N ALA A 160 3.95 7.25 -5.22
CA ALA A 160 4.09 5.92 -5.78
C ALA A 160 2.90 5.59 -6.69
N GLY A 161 3.14 4.85 -7.76
CA GLY A 161 2.11 4.54 -8.74
C GLY A 161 2.42 3.28 -9.55
N ILE A 162 1.39 2.85 -10.28
CA ILE A 162 1.51 1.80 -11.28
C ILE A 162 0.96 2.31 -12.60
N MET A 163 1.56 1.90 -13.71
CA MET A 163 1.01 2.09 -15.05
C MET A 163 0.36 0.80 -15.49
N LEU A 164 -0.89 0.93 -15.95
CA LEU A 164 -1.69 -0.14 -16.52
C LEU A 164 -1.94 0.19 -17.99
N PHE A 165 -1.39 -0.61 -18.89
CA PHE A 165 -1.62 -0.46 -20.32
C PHE A 165 -2.85 -1.26 -20.75
N SER A 166 -3.50 -0.82 -21.83
CA SER A 166 -4.58 -1.53 -22.53
C SER A 166 -5.75 -1.94 -21.62
N GLN A 167 -6.24 -1.01 -20.79
CA GLN A 167 -7.41 -1.20 -19.92
C GLN A 167 -8.71 -0.85 -20.67
N THR A 168 -9.06 -1.69 -21.65
CA THR A 168 -10.26 -1.54 -22.50
C THR A 168 -10.93 -2.87 -22.72
#